data_AF-A0A942H2X5-F1
#
_entry.id   AF-A0A942H2X5-F1
#
_cell.length_a   1.000
_cell.length_b   1.000
_cell.length_c   1.000
_cell.angle_alpha   90.00
_cell.angle_beta   90.00
_cell.angle_gamma   90.00
#
_symmetry.space_group_name_H-M   'P 1'
#
loop_
_entity.id
_entity.type
_entity.pdbx_description
1 polymer ?
#
loop_
_entity_poly.entity_id
_entity_poly.type
_entity_poly.pdbx_seq_one_letter_code
_entity_poly.pdbx_strand_id
1 'polypeptide(L)'
;MKNFRSLTLVLILLAAVGLGCSTINKLRSGIEDKPANTADMNSNSGSTSPNSGPSSAAAGADPKAEIIAASKKFVSLNSFTATMSTVGDTSMNMTLEYQAPDRYHMKSDPIHGVQIETIMIGSDTYASFGGKWTKMPGSAASQIPAMRQMFTEEGMKRLSDVKYEGVDTVNGKPADKYSYEDPGKPESSVAAYTSTIWVNKATGLPMKVEVGYKGGKLKSATITYDTDTPVKIEKPI
;
A
#
# COMPACT_ATOMS: atom_id res chain seq x y z
N MET A 1 22.91 18.37 13.56
CA MET A 1 22.78 17.39 12.45
C MET A 1 22.35 15.97 12.92
N LYS A 2 21.54 15.84 13.99
CA LYS A 2 21.11 14.53 14.53
C LYS A 2 19.70 14.10 14.07
N ASN A 3 18.88 15.04 13.59
CA ASN A 3 17.45 14.85 13.34
C ASN A 3 17.14 14.33 11.92
N PHE A 4 18.07 14.48 10.96
CA PHE A 4 17.90 13.96 9.60
C PHE A 4 17.83 12.43 9.55
N ARG A 5 18.52 11.73 10.47
CA ARG A 5 18.54 10.25 10.51
C ARG A 5 17.20 9.62 10.87
N SER A 6 16.37 10.31 11.66
CA SER A 6 15.05 9.82 12.06
C SER A 6 14.03 9.94 10.92
N LEU A 7 14.08 11.04 10.15
CA LEU A 7 13.26 11.24 8.96
C LEU A 7 13.56 10.19 7.88
N THR A 8 14.84 9.83 7.69
CA THR A 8 15.23 8.75 6.76
C THR A 8 14.65 7.39 7.18
N LEU A 9 14.53 7.12 8.47
CA LEU A 9 14.03 5.85 9.01
C LEU A 9 12.50 5.69 8.85
N VAL A 10 11.74 6.76 9.07
CA VAL A 10 10.28 6.79 8.84
C VAL A 10 9.97 6.64 7.34
N LEU A 11 10.75 7.29 6.47
CA LEU A 11 10.64 7.18 5.01
C LEU A 11 11.04 5.79 4.49
N ILE A 12 12.05 5.13 5.08
CA ILE A 12 12.43 3.75 4.73
C ILE A 12 11.38 2.74 5.20
N LEU A 13 10.76 2.95 6.37
CA LEU A 13 9.64 2.12 6.86
C LEU A 13 8.41 2.23 5.94
N LEU A 14 8.13 3.43 5.41
CA LEU A 14 7.09 3.64 4.40
C LEU A 14 7.40 2.93 3.06
N ALA A 15 8.67 2.90 2.65
CA ALA A 15 9.10 2.12 1.49
C ALA A 15 8.98 0.59 1.71
N ALA A 16 9.19 0.13 2.95
CA ALA A 16 9.10 -1.28 3.33
C ALA A 16 7.66 -1.82 3.36
N VAL A 17 6.64 -0.95 3.42
CA VAL A 17 5.23 -1.36 3.40
C VAL A 17 4.69 -1.63 1.98
N GLY A 18 5.42 -1.27 0.90
CA GLY A 18 4.93 -1.64 -0.43
C GLY A 18 5.58 -0.99 -1.63
N LEU A 19 6.90 -0.73 -1.63
CA LEU A 19 7.55 -0.08 -2.77
C LEU A 19 8.79 -0.81 -3.26
N GLY A 20 8.60 -1.54 -4.36
CA GLY A 20 9.67 -1.72 -5.32
C GLY A 20 9.96 -0.39 -5.99
N CYS A 21 11.12 0.17 -5.72
CA CYS A 21 11.68 1.28 -6.48
C CYS A 21 12.03 0.78 -7.90
N SER A 22 11.20 1.07 -8.91
CA SER A 22 11.60 0.89 -10.32
C SER A 22 12.16 2.17 -10.97
N THR A 23 12.24 3.29 -10.24
CA THR A 23 12.59 4.59 -10.82
C THR A 23 14.05 5.03 -10.62
N ILE A 24 14.96 4.12 -10.25
CA ILE A 24 16.41 4.45 -10.13
C ILE A 24 17.22 4.01 -11.36
N ASN A 25 16.67 3.19 -12.27
CA ASN A 25 17.45 2.69 -13.43
C ASN A 25 17.31 3.49 -14.74
N LYS A 26 16.58 4.61 -14.79
CA LYS A 26 16.47 5.43 -16.01
C LYS A 26 17.60 6.46 -16.20
N LEU A 27 18.84 6.06 -15.91
CA LEU A 27 20.03 6.85 -16.26
C LEU A 27 21.15 6.05 -16.95
N ARG A 28 20.92 4.82 -17.38
CA ARG A 28 21.91 4.14 -18.21
C ARG A 28 21.27 3.15 -19.17
N SER A 29 21.59 3.35 -20.45
CA SER A 29 21.40 2.44 -21.58
C SER A 29 20.06 2.54 -22.32
N GLY A 30 20.07 3.39 -23.35
CA GLY A 30 19.42 3.04 -24.62
C GLY A 30 20.34 2.15 -25.46
N ILE A 31 19.78 1.67 -26.58
CA ILE A 31 20.37 0.78 -27.61
C ILE A 31 20.28 -0.69 -27.13
N GLU A 32 19.52 -1.63 -27.71
CA GLU A 32 19.35 -1.99 -29.13
C GLU A 32 18.12 -2.93 -29.35
N ASP A 33 17.71 -3.09 -30.61
CA ASP A 33 16.52 -3.77 -31.16
C ASP A 33 16.59 -5.32 -31.29
N LYS A 34 15.44 -6.00 -31.04
CA LYS A 34 14.73 -7.05 -31.86
C LYS A 34 15.40 -8.46 -32.13
N PRO A 35 14.67 -9.56 -32.55
CA PRO A 35 13.34 -10.13 -32.25
C PRO A 35 13.32 -11.64 -31.80
N ALA A 36 12.11 -12.07 -31.44
CA ALA A 36 11.46 -13.39 -31.36
C ALA A 36 12.04 -14.65 -32.06
N ASN A 37 11.81 -15.81 -31.42
CA ASN A 37 11.36 -17.02 -32.11
C ASN A 37 10.51 -17.97 -31.21
N THR A 38 9.76 -18.84 -31.88
CA THR A 38 8.52 -19.54 -31.51
C THR A 38 8.75 -21.04 -31.18
N ALA A 39 7.65 -21.72 -30.79
CA ALA A 39 7.38 -23.17 -30.74
C ALA A 39 7.71 -23.89 -29.41
N ASP A 40 6.97 -24.89 -28.91
CA ASP A 40 5.65 -25.46 -29.21
C ASP A 40 5.21 -26.37 -28.03
N MET A 41 3.92 -26.68 -28.01
CA MET A 41 3.11 -27.63 -27.21
C MET A 41 3.77 -28.82 -26.46
N ASN A 42 3.22 -29.18 -25.30
CA ASN A 42 2.67 -30.53 -25.09
C ASN A 42 1.62 -30.59 -23.95
N SER A 43 0.54 -31.32 -24.21
CA SER A 43 -0.60 -31.60 -23.33
C SER A 43 -0.32 -32.77 -22.39
N ASN A 44 -0.92 -32.79 -21.20
CA ASN A 44 -1.39 -34.05 -20.62
C ASN A 44 -2.58 -33.85 -19.66
N SER A 45 -3.64 -34.61 -19.94
CA SER A 45 -4.85 -34.75 -19.13
C SER A 45 -4.61 -35.61 -17.89
N GLY A 46 -5.37 -35.34 -16.83
CA GLY A 46 -5.54 -36.25 -15.70
C GLY A 46 -6.63 -35.77 -14.77
N SER A 47 -7.86 -36.27 -14.95
CA SER A 47 -9.01 -36.03 -14.08
C SER A 47 -9.00 -36.96 -12.87
N THR A 48 -9.33 -36.45 -11.68
CA THR A 48 -9.99 -37.25 -10.62
C THR A 48 -10.86 -36.37 -9.70
N SER A 49 -12.18 -36.58 -9.85
CA SER A 49 -13.32 -36.50 -8.93
C SER A 49 -13.45 -35.46 -7.79
N PRO A 50 -14.66 -34.86 -7.60
CA PRO A 50 -14.92 -33.82 -6.60
C PRO A 50 -15.40 -34.38 -5.26
N ASN A 51 -14.90 -33.82 -4.15
CA ASN A 51 -15.47 -33.99 -2.81
C ASN A 51 -16.11 -32.67 -2.37
N SER A 52 -17.44 -32.64 -2.35
CA SER A 52 -18.27 -31.46 -2.09
C SER A 52 -18.45 -31.23 -0.58
N GLY A 53 -17.59 -30.40 0.01
CA GLY A 53 -17.92 -29.63 1.22
C GLY A 53 -18.59 -28.30 0.83
N PRO A 54 -19.39 -27.65 1.70
CA PRO A 54 -20.24 -26.53 1.31
C PRO A 54 -19.40 -25.36 0.78
N SER A 55 -19.46 -25.18 -0.53
CA SER A 55 -18.87 -24.06 -1.26
C SER A 55 -19.70 -22.82 -0.95
N SER A 56 -19.16 -21.95 -0.11
CA SER A 56 -19.58 -20.55 -0.08
C SER A 56 -19.00 -19.85 -1.31
N ALA A 57 -19.64 -20.05 -2.46
CA ALA A 57 -19.41 -19.29 -3.69
C ALA A 57 -20.45 -18.16 -3.78
N ALA A 58 -20.16 -16.90 -4.12
CA ALA A 58 -18.89 -16.28 -4.52
C ALA A 58 -18.96 -14.74 -4.38
N ALA A 59 -17.81 -14.10 -4.17
CA ALA A 59 -17.47 -12.87 -4.89
C ALA A 59 -16.52 -13.29 -6.04
N GLY A 60 -16.97 -13.05 -7.28
CA GLY A 60 -16.24 -13.19 -8.56
C GLY A 60 -15.53 -14.51 -8.86
N ALA A 61 -15.58 -14.99 -10.11
CA ALA A 61 -14.73 -16.11 -10.53
C ALA A 61 -13.22 -15.83 -10.39
N ASP A 62 -12.82 -14.58 -10.14
CA ASP A 62 -11.43 -14.14 -10.00
C ASP A 62 -11.25 -13.12 -8.85
N PRO A 63 -10.93 -13.59 -7.63
CA PRO A 63 -10.62 -12.74 -6.47
C PRO A 63 -9.51 -11.71 -6.72
N LYS A 64 -8.54 -12.01 -7.60
CA LYS A 64 -7.44 -11.10 -7.91
C LYS A 64 -7.93 -9.93 -8.76
N ALA A 65 -8.80 -10.18 -9.73
CA ALA A 65 -9.43 -9.12 -10.52
C ALA A 65 -10.27 -8.17 -9.64
N GLU A 66 -10.95 -8.69 -8.61
CA GLU A 66 -11.76 -7.88 -7.70
C GLU A 66 -10.90 -6.94 -6.84
N ILE A 67 -9.77 -7.44 -6.30
CA ILE A 67 -8.78 -6.61 -5.59
C ILE A 67 -8.24 -5.52 -6.52
N ILE A 68 -7.91 -5.86 -7.78
CA ILE A 68 -7.45 -4.88 -8.77
C ILE A 68 -8.51 -3.82 -9.04
N ALA A 69 -9.78 -4.21 -9.18
CA ALA A 69 -10.88 -3.29 -9.41
C ALA A 69 -11.09 -2.33 -8.21
N ALA A 70 -11.04 -2.84 -6.98
CA ALA A 70 -11.13 -2.03 -5.77
C ALA A 70 -9.98 -1.02 -5.69
N SER A 71 -8.79 -1.43 -6.09
CA SER A 71 -7.58 -0.61 -6.11
C SER A 71 -7.66 0.53 -7.13
N LYS A 72 -8.16 0.24 -8.34
CA LYS A 72 -8.45 1.24 -9.38
C LYS A 72 -9.45 2.29 -8.89
N LYS A 73 -10.52 1.86 -8.20
CA LYS A 73 -11.48 2.78 -7.59
C LYS A 73 -10.81 3.66 -6.52
N PHE A 74 -10.03 3.05 -5.63
CA PHE A 74 -9.33 3.78 -4.56
C PHE A 74 -8.39 4.86 -5.09
N VAL A 75 -7.59 4.56 -6.13
CA VAL A 75 -6.68 5.55 -6.73
C VAL A 75 -7.40 6.65 -7.54
N SER A 76 -8.72 6.55 -7.72
CA SER A 76 -9.54 7.61 -8.34
C SER A 76 -10.20 8.55 -7.32
N LEU A 77 -10.08 8.27 -6.01
CA LEU A 77 -10.68 9.11 -4.97
C LEU A 77 -10.07 10.51 -4.95
N ASN A 78 -10.93 11.52 -4.73
CA ASN A 78 -10.51 12.91 -4.54
C ASN A 78 -9.90 13.14 -3.16
N SER A 79 -10.27 12.35 -2.16
CA SER A 79 -9.71 12.42 -0.81
C SER A 79 -9.90 11.12 -0.06
N PHE A 80 -9.03 10.87 0.91
CA PHE A 80 -9.21 9.82 1.92
C PHE A 80 -8.30 10.09 3.11
N THR A 81 -8.61 9.46 4.23
CA THR A 81 -7.71 9.32 5.38
C THR A 81 -7.34 7.85 5.55
N ALA A 82 -6.06 7.56 5.73
CA ALA A 82 -5.54 6.25 6.04
C ALA A 82 -4.85 6.29 7.41
N THR A 83 -5.27 5.44 8.33
CA THR A 83 -4.62 5.28 9.63
C THR A 83 -3.86 3.97 9.64
N MET A 84 -2.56 4.03 9.89
CA MET A 84 -1.67 2.89 9.93
C MET A 84 -1.17 2.68 11.37
N SER A 85 -1.22 1.44 11.84
CA SER A 85 -0.60 0.97 13.06
C SER A 85 0.35 -0.15 12.71
N THR A 86 1.56 -0.14 13.24
CA THR A 86 2.54 -1.20 13.01
C THR A 86 3.02 -1.85 14.31
N VAL A 87 3.39 -3.12 14.22
CA VAL A 87 3.99 -3.89 15.32
C VAL A 87 5.35 -4.39 14.88
N GLY A 88 6.35 -4.23 15.75
CA GLY A 88 7.73 -4.70 15.54
C GLY A 88 8.74 -3.95 16.41
N ASP A 89 10.02 -4.06 16.06
CA ASP A 89 11.12 -3.40 16.81
C ASP A 89 10.96 -1.87 16.85
N THR A 90 10.30 -1.30 15.86
CA THR A 90 9.92 0.11 15.80
C THR A 90 8.46 0.18 15.40
N SER A 91 7.59 0.06 16.41
CA SER A 91 6.16 0.26 16.24
C SER A 91 5.88 1.75 16.03
N MET A 92 5.04 2.07 15.06
CA MET A 92 4.72 3.44 14.69
C MET A 92 3.27 3.50 14.25
N ASN A 93 2.55 4.47 14.81
CA ASN A 93 1.23 4.84 14.34
C ASN A 93 1.35 6.11 13.52
N MET A 94 0.62 6.16 12.42
CA MET A 94 0.63 7.29 11.52
C MET A 94 -0.72 7.46 10.85
N THR A 95 -1.14 8.70 10.70
CA THR A 95 -2.28 9.09 9.86
C THR A 95 -1.74 9.73 8.59
N LEU A 96 -2.28 9.32 7.44
CA LEU A 96 -2.07 9.93 6.14
C LEU A 96 -3.40 10.46 5.63
N GLU A 97 -3.46 11.75 5.37
CA GLU A 97 -4.58 12.39 4.70
C GLU A 97 -4.15 12.69 3.26
N TYR A 98 -5.03 12.43 2.29
CA TYR A 98 -4.85 12.79 0.89
C TYR A 98 -5.97 13.70 0.42
N GLN A 99 -5.60 14.71 -0.36
CA GLN A 99 -6.51 15.53 -1.12
C GLN A 99 -5.94 15.72 -2.53
N ALA A 100 -6.73 15.35 -3.53
CA ALA A 100 -6.36 15.48 -4.92
C ALA A 100 -6.12 16.95 -5.32
N PRO A 101 -5.24 17.19 -6.31
CA PRO A 101 -4.44 16.19 -7.02
C PRO A 101 -3.17 15.77 -6.25
N ASP A 102 -2.63 16.64 -5.40
CA ASP A 102 -1.24 16.61 -4.98
C ASP A 102 -1.00 17.05 -3.52
N ARG A 103 -2.00 16.92 -2.66
CA ARG A 103 -1.91 17.31 -1.25
C ARG A 103 -1.89 16.10 -0.34
N TYR A 104 -0.92 16.10 0.57
CA TYR A 104 -0.77 15.04 1.56
C TYR A 104 -0.44 15.66 2.93
N HIS A 105 -1.03 15.11 3.99
CA HIS A 105 -0.67 15.43 5.37
C HIS A 105 -0.42 14.13 6.12
N MET A 106 0.83 13.92 6.54
CA MET A 106 1.20 12.84 7.42
C MET A 106 1.38 13.34 8.84
N LYS A 107 0.86 12.58 9.80
CA LYS A 107 1.01 12.82 11.24
C LYS A 107 1.42 11.52 11.90
N SER A 108 2.54 11.49 12.60
CA SER A 108 2.88 10.36 13.47
C SER A 108 2.25 10.53 14.85
N ASP A 109 2.10 9.42 15.58
CA ASP A 109 2.01 9.53 17.04
C ASP A 109 3.33 10.09 17.60
N PRO A 110 3.32 10.74 18.78
CA PRO A 110 4.53 11.25 19.39
C PRO A 110 5.55 10.15 19.67
N ILE A 111 6.75 10.27 19.10
CA ILE A 111 7.88 9.37 19.39
C ILE A 111 8.80 10.11 20.37
N HIS A 112 9.00 9.55 21.56
CA HIS A 112 9.72 10.21 22.66
C HIS A 112 9.20 11.62 22.97
N GLY A 113 7.88 11.81 22.91
CA GLY A 113 7.22 13.09 23.19
C GLY A 113 7.27 14.11 22.04
N VAL A 114 7.85 13.75 20.88
CA VAL A 114 7.91 14.61 19.71
C VAL A 114 7.02 14.05 18.62
N GLN A 115 5.98 14.80 18.26
CA GLN A 115 5.20 14.53 17.06
C GLN A 115 5.94 15.02 15.83
N ILE A 116 5.95 14.18 14.79
CA ILE A 116 6.44 14.53 13.46
C ILE A 116 5.24 14.68 12.55
N GLU A 117 5.18 15.80 11.83
CA GLU A 117 4.20 16.00 10.77
C GLU A 117 4.90 16.38 9.47
N THR A 118 4.26 16.06 8.36
CA THR A 118 4.71 16.47 7.04
C THR A 118 3.51 16.84 6.20
N ILE A 119 3.52 18.06 5.64
CA ILE A 119 2.54 18.54 4.67
C ILE A 119 3.22 18.69 3.33
N MET A 120 2.64 18.10 2.28
CA MET A 120 3.08 18.26 0.91
C MET A 120 1.96 18.86 0.09
N ILE A 121 2.27 19.90 -0.68
CA ILE A 121 1.33 20.59 -1.57
C ILE A 121 2.09 20.89 -2.86
N GLY A 122 1.81 20.11 -3.90
CA GLY A 122 2.55 20.19 -5.16
C GLY A 122 4.05 19.95 -4.94
N SER A 123 4.89 20.93 -5.30
CA SER A 123 6.35 20.85 -5.11
C SER A 123 6.81 21.22 -3.70
N ASP A 124 5.95 21.83 -2.88
CA ASP A 124 6.32 22.29 -1.54
C ASP A 124 6.21 21.16 -0.53
N THR A 125 7.22 21.03 0.34
CA THR A 125 7.15 20.15 1.52
C THR A 125 7.44 20.95 2.78
N TYR A 126 6.60 20.77 3.79
CA TYR A 126 6.73 21.34 5.12
C TYR A 126 6.84 20.21 6.12
N ALA A 127 7.74 20.34 7.09
CA ALA A 127 7.87 19.39 8.18
C ALA A 127 7.70 20.09 9.52
N SER A 128 7.02 19.44 10.45
CA SER A 128 6.90 19.86 11.85
C SER A 128 7.66 18.89 12.72
N PHE A 129 8.48 19.42 13.63
CA PHE A 129 9.10 18.66 14.71
C PHE A 129 8.69 19.30 16.03
N GLY A 130 7.74 18.68 16.74
CA GLY A 130 7.21 19.24 17.99
C GLY A 130 6.51 20.59 17.79
N GLY A 131 5.72 20.72 16.71
CA GLY A 131 4.93 21.90 16.40
C GLY A 131 5.67 23.04 15.67
N LYS A 132 6.99 22.93 15.49
CA LYS A 132 7.77 23.93 14.74
C LYS A 132 7.84 23.56 13.27
N TRP A 133 7.10 24.31 12.45
CA TRP A 133 7.09 24.13 11.00
C TRP A 133 8.33 24.71 10.33
N THR A 134 8.88 23.97 9.38
CA THR A 134 9.97 24.41 8.52
C THR A 134 9.69 23.96 7.08
N LYS A 135 9.89 24.86 6.12
CA LYS A 135 9.85 24.50 4.70
C LYS A 135 11.12 23.73 4.36
N MET A 136 10.97 22.52 3.84
CA MET A 136 12.09 21.66 3.49
C MET A 136 12.64 22.03 2.09
N PRO A 137 13.96 22.02 1.90
CA PRO A 137 14.55 22.20 0.57
C PRO A 137 14.36 20.91 -0.28
N GLY A 138 13.81 21.05 -1.48
CA GLY A 138 13.65 19.95 -2.45
C GLY A 138 12.32 19.19 -2.36
N SER A 139 12.05 18.35 -3.38
CA SER A 139 10.81 17.57 -3.51
C SER A 139 10.86 16.29 -2.66
N ALA A 140 10.80 16.40 -1.33
CA ALA A 140 10.43 15.24 -0.51
C ALA A 140 9.02 14.69 -0.89
N ALA A 141 8.22 15.53 -1.54
CA ALA A 141 7.00 15.19 -2.28
C ALA A 141 7.13 14.04 -3.30
N SER A 142 8.34 13.68 -3.77
CA SER A 142 8.51 12.61 -4.76
C SER A 142 8.34 11.19 -4.19
N GLN A 143 8.31 11.02 -2.85
CA GLN A 143 8.33 9.70 -2.21
C GLN A 143 6.96 9.19 -1.73
N ILE A 144 5.93 10.03 -1.68
CA ILE A 144 4.58 9.67 -1.18
C ILE A 144 3.61 9.15 -2.26
N PRO A 145 3.69 9.57 -3.55
CA PRO A 145 2.91 8.94 -4.64
C PRO A 145 3.05 7.42 -4.65
N ALA A 146 4.14 6.94 -4.07
CA ALA A 146 4.53 5.58 -3.93
C ALA A 146 3.55 4.73 -3.05
N MET A 147 2.87 5.29 -2.03
CA MET A 147 1.81 4.53 -1.33
C MET A 147 0.60 4.25 -2.23
N ARG A 148 0.22 5.17 -3.12
CA ARG A 148 -0.82 4.89 -4.13
C ARG A 148 -0.31 3.93 -5.21
N GLN A 149 1.02 3.81 -5.37
CA GLN A 149 1.61 2.89 -6.34
C GLN A 149 1.51 1.42 -5.94
N MET A 150 1.31 1.09 -4.66
CA MET A 150 1.04 -0.31 -4.26
C MET A 150 -0.25 -0.86 -4.86
N PHE A 151 -1.18 0.04 -5.21
CA PHE A 151 -2.45 -0.24 -5.88
C PHE A 151 -2.34 -0.19 -7.41
N THR A 152 -1.13 -0.07 -7.97
CA THR A 152 -0.91 -0.15 -9.43
C THR A 152 -0.95 -1.58 -9.93
N GLU A 153 -1.23 -1.74 -11.22
CA GLU A 153 -1.28 -3.06 -11.87
C GLU A 153 0.02 -3.87 -11.68
N GLU A 154 1.19 -3.21 -11.68
CA GLU A 154 2.48 -3.85 -11.43
C GLU A 154 2.60 -4.39 -10.00
N GLY A 155 2.12 -3.63 -9.00
CA GLY A 155 2.04 -4.08 -7.61
C GLY A 155 1.12 -5.30 -7.45
N MET A 156 0.09 -5.41 -8.29
CA MET A 156 -0.90 -6.48 -8.24
C MET A 156 -0.50 -7.74 -9.00
N LYS A 157 0.38 -7.64 -10.02
CA LYS A 157 0.86 -8.82 -10.76
C LYS A 157 1.55 -9.84 -9.86
N ARG A 158 2.34 -9.37 -8.89
CA ARG A 158 3.12 -10.22 -7.97
C ARG A 158 2.32 -10.94 -6.88
N LEU A 159 1.04 -10.60 -6.72
CA LEU A 159 0.19 -11.26 -5.73
C LEU A 159 -0.04 -12.72 -6.13
N SER A 160 0.24 -13.62 -5.18
CA SER A 160 0.03 -15.06 -5.31
C SER A 160 -0.96 -15.56 -4.26
N ASP A 161 -1.48 -16.78 -4.47
CA ASP A 161 -2.41 -17.44 -3.54
C ASP A 161 -3.60 -16.56 -3.13
N VAL A 162 -4.15 -15.82 -4.09
CA VAL A 162 -5.25 -14.87 -3.88
C VAL A 162 -6.55 -15.65 -3.68
N LYS A 163 -7.23 -15.42 -2.55
CA LYS A 163 -8.45 -16.12 -2.17
C LYS A 163 -9.53 -15.15 -1.75
N TYR A 164 -10.77 -15.50 -2.07
CA TYR A 164 -11.94 -14.92 -1.43
C TYR A 164 -12.25 -15.71 -0.15
N GLU A 165 -12.31 -15.01 0.98
CA GLU A 165 -12.47 -15.57 2.33
C GLU A 165 -13.90 -15.45 2.84
N GLY A 166 -14.83 -14.94 2.01
CA GLY A 166 -16.22 -14.71 2.38
C GLY A 166 -16.52 -13.26 2.74
N VAL A 167 -17.71 -13.07 3.34
CA VAL A 167 -18.19 -11.77 3.80
C VAL A 167 -17.86 -11.59 5.27
N ASP A 168 -17.41 -10.39 5.63
CA ASP A 168 -17.13 -9.96 7.00
C ASP A 168 -17.72 -8.55 7.23
N THR A 169 -17.49 -7.97 8.40
CA THR A 169 -17.91 -6.60 8.72
C THR A 169 -16.74 -5.74 9.19
N VAL A 170 -16.67 -4.51 8.68
CA VAL A 170 -15.71 -3.49 9.14
C VAL A 170 -16.49 -2.25 9.53
N ASN A 171 -16.37 -1.82 10.79
CA ASN A 171 -17.12 -0.69 11.35
C ASN A 171 -18.63 -0.80 11.08
N GLY A 172 -19.20 -2.01 11.21
CA GLY A 172 -20.61 -2.29 10.97
C GLY A 172 -21.06 -2.32 9.50
N LYS A 173 -20.15 -2.09 8.53
CA LYS A 173 -20.47 -2.17 7.10
C LYS A 173 -20.04 -3.55 6.54
N PRO A 174 -20.87 -4.21 5.70
CA PRO A 174 -20.47 -5.45 5.02
C PRO A 174 -19.28 -5.25 4.10
N ALA A 175 -18.32 -6.17 4.15
CA ALA A 175 -17.13 -6.17 3.32
C ALA A 175 -16.83 -7.57 2.77
N ASP A 176 -16.44 -7.64 1.50
CA ASP A 176 -15.84 -8.83 0.91
C ASP A 176 -14.38 -8.92 1.39
N LYS A 177 -14.03 -10.07 1.97
CA LYS A 177 -12.72 -10.32 2.55
C LYS A 177 -11.90 -11.16 1.59
N TYR A 178 -10.66 -10.73 1.34
CA TYR A 178 -9.72 -11.44 0.49
C TYR A 178 -8.39 -11.62 1.20
N SER A 179 -7.72 -12.73 0.95
CA SER A 179 -6.34 -12.97 1.39
C SER A 179 -5.43 -13.15 0.19
N TYR A 180 -4.15 -12.82 0.35
CA TYR A 180 -3.12 -13.07 -0.65
C TYR A 180 -1.74 -13.11 -0.01
N GLU A 181 -0.80 -13.68 -0.74
CA GLU A 181 0.62 -13.66 -0.41
C GLU A 181 1.40 -12.76 -1.36
N ASP A 182 2.53 -12.29 -0.82
CA ASP A 182 3.53 -11.59 -1.58
C ASP A 182 4.93 -12.13 -1.27
N PRO A 183 5.73 -12.49 -2.28
CA PRO A 183 7.07 -13.03 -2.07
C PRO A 183 8.07 -12.00 -1.51
N GLY A 184 7.68 -10.73 -1.43
CA GLY A 184 8.58 -9.64 -1.06
C GLY A 184 9.52 -9.26 -2.21
N LYS A 185 10.53 -8.47 -1.89
CA LYS A 185 11.60 -8.02 -2.80
C LYS A 185 12.92 -8.02 -2.03
N PRO A 186 13.60 -9.17 -1.90
CA PRO A 186 14.84 -9.29 -1.13
C PRO A 186 15.91 -8.29 -1.58
N GLU A 187 15.99 -8.00 -2.88
CA GLU A 187 16.90 -7.02 -3.48
C GLU A 187 16.65 -5.58 -2.97
N SER A 188 15.43 -5.30 -2.52
CA SER A 188 15.02 -4.02 -1.92
C SER A 188 14.80 -4.13 -0.41
N SER A 189 15.24 -5.22 0.23
CA SER A 189 15.04 -5.51 1.66
C SER A 189 13.56 -5.54 2.11
N VAL A 190 12.64 -5.83 1.18
CA VAL A 190 11.22 -6.03 1.50
C VAL A 190 10.98 -7.51 1.78
N ALA A 191 10.60 -7.83 3.01
CA ALA A 191 10.28 -9.20 3.39
C ALA A 191 9.01 -9.70 2.70
N ALA A 192 8.92 -11.01 2.45
CA ALA A 192 7.67 -11.66 2.07
C ALA A 192 6.59 -11.39 3.13
N TYR A 193 5.34 -11.31 2.72
CA TYR A 193 4.21 -11.08 3.63
C TYR A 193 2.96 -11.81 3.18
N THR A 194 2.07 -12.03 4.15
CA THR A 194 0.67 -12.35 3.90
C THR A 194 -0.16 -11.09 4.12
N SER A 195 -1.26 -10.94 3.39
CA SER A 195 -2.16 -9.81 3.58
C SER A 195 -3.61 -10.24 3.50
N THR A 196 -4.45 -9.52 4.24
CA THR A 196 -5.90 -9.61 4.14
C THR A 196 -6.45 -8.22 3.86
N ILE A 197 -7.33 -8.10 2.88
CA ILE A 197 -8.00 -6.85 2.51
C ILE A 197 -9.52 -7.03 2.62
N TRP A 198 -10.17 -6.02 3.21
CA TRP A 198 -11.63 -5.94 3.29
C TRP A 198 -12.11 -4.84 2.36
N VAL A 199 -12.93 -5.21 1.39
CA VAL A 199 -13.50 -4.30 0.38
C VAL A 199 -14.97 -4.09 0.68
N ASN A 200 -15.39 -2.83 0.85
CA ASN A 200 -16.78 -2.49 1.11
C ASN A 200 -17.70 -3.02 0.00
N LYS A 201 -18.74 -3.79 0.33
CA LYS A 201 -19.64 -4.39 -0.69
C LYS A 201 -20.44 -3.35 -1.47
N ALA A 202 -20.78 -2.21 -0.85
CA ALA A 202 -21.60 -1.19 -1.47
C ALA A 202 -20.78 -0.27 -2.41
N THR A 203 -19.56 0.11 -2.02
CA THR A 203 -18.74 1.07 -2.79
C THR A 203 -17.67 0.37 -3.65
N GLY A 204 -17.23 -0.82 -3.24
CA GLY A 204 -16.08 -1.51 -3.81
C GLY A 204 -14.75 -0.85 -3.45
N LEU A 205 -14.69 -0.07 -2.36
CA LEU A 205 -13.46 0.56 -1.87
C LEU A 205 -12.83 -0.25 -0.73
N PRO A 206 -11.49 -0.29 -0.62
CA PRO A 206 -10.80 -0.84 0.53
C PRO A 206 -11.21 -0.12 1.82
N MET A 207 -11.53 -0.89 2.86
CA MET A 207 -11.85 -0.37 4.20
C MET A 207 -10.73 -0.64 5.20
N LYS A 208 -10.09 -1.79 5.07
CA LYS A 208 -9.06 -2.27 5.99
C LYS A 208 -8.10 -3.17 5.24
N VAL A 209 -6.83 -3.09 5.61
CA VAL A 209 -5.78 -4.02 5.18
C VAL A 209 -5.00 -4.46 6.42
N GLU A 210 -4.77 -5.75 6.55
CA GLU A 210 -3.84 -6.32 7.51
C GLU A 210 -2.69 -6.99 6.75
N VAL A 211 -1.48 -6.85 7.28
CA VAL A 211 -0.26 -7.41 6.70
C VAL A 211 0.51 -8.11 7.80
N GLY A 212 0.94 -9.36 7.55
CA GLY A 212 1.86 -10.12 8.39
C GLY A 212 3.15 -10.37 7.64
N TYR A 213 4.27 -9.85 8.16
CA TYR A 213 5.58 -10.00 7.52
C TYR A 213 6.26 -11.29 7.98
N LYS A 214 6.76 -12.08 7.03
CA LYS A 214 7.47 -13.36 7.28
C LYS A 214 8.91 -13.15 7.77
N GLY A 215 9.40 -11.91 7.80
CA GLY A 215 10.75 -11.57 8.24
C GLY A 215 10.96 -10.07 8.44
N GLY A 216 12.15 -9.69 8.91
CA GLY A 216 12.49 -8.29 9.18
C GLY A 216 12.05 -7.79 10.57
N LYS A 217 12.26 -6.49 10.79
CA LYS A 217 11.97 -5.79 12.06
C LYS A 217 10.50 -5.47 12.25
N LEU A 218 9.79 -5.25 11.13
CA LEU A 218 8.35 -5.08 11.09
C LEU A 218 7.70 -6.47 11.12
N LYS A 219 6.72 -6.68 12.00
CA LYS A 219 6.02 -7.96 12.16
C LYS A 219 4.63 -7.91 11.55
N SER A 220 3.91 -6.83 11.77
CA SER A 220 2.62 -6.60 11.14
C SER A 220 2.30 -5.13 10.95
N ALA A 221 1.33 -4.88 10.09
CA ALA A 221 0.72 -3.58 9.91
C ALA A 221 -0.79 -3.73 9.74
N THR A 222 -1.55 -2.80 10.31
CA THR A 222 -2.98 -2.65 10.07
C THR A 222 -3.21 -1.25 9.54
N ILE A 223 -3.93 -1.16 8.42
CA ILE A 223 -4.30 0.09 7.77
C ILE A 223 -5.82 0.13 7.69
N THR A 224 -6.42 1.23 8.13
CA THR A 224 -7.86 1.50 7.96
C THR A 224 -8.05 2.73 7.09
N TYR A 225 -9.11 2.75 6.31
CA TYR A 225 -9.43 3.85 5.41
C TYR A 225 -10.77 4.49 5.79
N ASP A 226 -10.77 5.82 5.89
CA ASP A 226 -11.96 6.65 5.81
C ASP A 226 -11.99 7.31 4.42
N THR A 227 -12.99 6.93 3.64
CA THR A 227 -13.23 7.43 2.28
C THR A 227 -14.49 8.29 2.18
N ASP A 228 -15.22 8.45 3.29
CA ASP A 228 -16.51 9.14 3.34
C ASP A 228 -16.33 10.58 3.84
N THR A 229 -15.31 10.82 4.67
CA THR A 229 -15.02 12.15 5.23
C THR A 229 -14.15 12.99 4.27
N PRO A 230 -14.58 14.21 3.88
CA PRO A 230 -13.76 15.10 3.07
C PRO A 230 -12.48 15.54 3.80
N VAL A 231 -11.38 15.61 3.07
CA VAL A 231 -10.08 16.09 3.57
C VAL A 231 -9.78 17.48 2.99
N LYS A 232 -9.27 18.38 3.84
CA LYS A 232 -8.78 19.69 3.45
C LYS A 232 -7.40 19.92 4.04
N ILE A 233 -6.39 20.10 3.18
CA ILE A 233 -4.99 20.28 3.57
C ILE A 233 -4.53 21.67 3.13
N GLU A 234 -4.07 22.47 4.10
CA GLU A 234 -3.57 23.83 3.89
C GLU A 234 -2.07 23.93 4.23
N LYS A 235 -1.43 25.03 3.82
CA LYS A 235 -0.06 25.31 4.24
C LYS A 235 -0.03 25.56 5.74
N PRO A 236 1.05 25.21 6.45
CA PRO A 236 1.20 25.60 7.85
C PRO A 236 1.27 27.13 7.97
N ILE A 237 0.75 27.64 9.08
CA ILE A 237 0.78 29.06 9.47
C ILE A 237 2.18 29.44 9.95
#